data_AF-I0JLL8-F1
#
_entry.id   AF-I0JLL8-F1
#
_cell.length_a   1.000
_cell.length_b   1.000
_cell.length_c   1.000
_cell.angle_alpha   90.00
_cell.angle_beta   90.00
_cell.angle_gamma   90.00
#
_symmetry.space_group_name_H-M   'P 1'
#
loop_
_entity.id
_entity.type
_entity.pdbx_description
1 polymer ?
#
loop_
_entity_poly.entity_id
_entity_poly.type
_entity_poly.pdbx_seq_one_letter_code
_entity_poly.pdbx_strand_id
1 'polypeptide(L)'
;MKKHLCSSLLILLLLSACSNEDYDKAMEQGVQSLGNEEYHQAAVYFERAKQEQDDQEAAAYYQQASAMDEALESYKQKDFEQALTSLKKVMDVNQGLETVQKDAEKMKKKIQTEQELTASFENNINELEQDIEKGNEDNAEETYEMLNSKLKQHPSLESYQPQLNQLHKELENLLKDKKESQTAKESEQTTAESDETSKKSVSESAPEDDKDPNQETSTDQEEETEKPEKSDEENNEAESSNEEETNKNQDKEPEMTYTSYSNERFGFSFEYPDFLTMAPPPTNGDGVELYSNDGYELTAYGTHNMDPSKDIDDYYNQATAEIQNIAYQKKTDDWFVLSYKSNDIVTYSKFYLGESQFNSLTITYPDSQKEKYDPITARISKSFSANPK
;
A
#
# COMPACT_ATOMS: atom_id res chain seq x y z
N MET A 1 -62.72 4.77 -53.55
CA MET A 1 -61.37 4.26 -53.27
C MET A 1 -60.35 5.38 -53.46
N LYS A 2 -59.68 5.79 -52.37
CA LYS A 2 -58.30 6.32 -52.34
C LYS A 2 -57.83 6.19 -50.88
N LYS A 3 -56.55 5.90 -50.67
CA LYS A 3 -56.04 5.33 -49.41
C LYS A 3 -55.60 6.41 -48.42
N HIS A 4 -55.67 6.11 -47.13
CA HIS A 4 -54.95 6.86 -46.11
C HIS A 4 -53.44 6.76 -46.38
N LEU A 5 -52.70 7.84 -46.13
CA LEU A 5 -51.25 7.86 -46.10
C LEU A 5 -50.82 8.36 -44.73
N CYS A 6 -50.59 7.44 -43.80
CA CYS A 6 -50.02 7.77 -42.50
C CYS A 6 -48.56 8.19 -42.71
N SER A 7 -48.27 9.48 -42.57
CA SER A 7 -46.90 9.98 -42.52
C SER A 7 -46.35 9.74 -41.12
N SER A 8 -45.88 8.52 -40.87
CA SER A 8 -45.08 8.23 -39.68
C SER A 8 -43.75 8.95 -39.83
N LEU A 9 -43.52 9.97 -39.00
CA LEU A 9 -42.26 10.67 -38.91
C LEU A 9 -41.22 9.71 -38.28
N LEU A 10 -40.50 8.97 -39.12
CA LEU A 10 -39.40 8.11 -38.69
C LEU A 10 -38.24 9.00 -38.25
N ILE A 11 -38.21 9.33 -36.96
CA ILE A 11 -37.06 10.00 -36.34
C ILE A 11 -35.91 9.01 -36.36
N LEU A 12 -34.96 9.20 -37.29
CA LEU A 12 -33.65 8.57 -37.18
C LEU A 12 -32.93 9.21 -35.99
N LEU A 13 -32.96 8.51 -34.86
CA LEU A 13 -31.92 8.68 -33.85
C LEU A 13 -30.63 8.12 -34.44
N LEU A 14 -29.89 8.99 -35.11
CA LEU A 14 -28.47 8.76 -35.42
C LEU A 14 -27.72 8.83 -34.09
N LEU A 15 -27.69 7.71 -33.37
CA LEU A 15 -26.73 7.48 -32.29
C LEU A 15 -25.35 7.39 -32.96
N SER A 16 -24.68 8.54 -33.05
CA SER A 16 -23.30 8.64 -33.49
C SER A 16 -22.43 7.95 -32.45
N ALA A 17 -21.97 6.74 -32.77
CA ALA A 17 -20.96 6.01 -32.01
C ALA A 17 -19.59 6.67 -32.17
N CYS A 18 -19.47 7.90 -31.68
CA CYS A 18 -18.22 8.57 -31.41
C CYS A 18 -17.98 8.41 -29.91
N SER A 19 -16.90 7.73 -29.52
CA SER A 19 -16.39 7.82 -28.16
C SER A 19 -16.17 9.29 -27.81
N ASN A 20 -16.66 9.72 -26.64
CA ASN A 20 -16.28 11.03 -26.13
C ASN A 20 -14.81 10.94 -25.67
N GLU A 21 -13.91 11.60 -26.41
CA GLU A 21 -12.46 11.57 -26.19
C GLU A 21 -12.08 12.02 -24.76
N ASP A 22 -12.86 12.91 -24.16
CA ASP A 22 -12.68 13.35 -22.77
C ASP A 22 -13.29 12.39 -21.74
N TYR A 23 -14.33 11.59 -22.11
CA TYR A 23 -14.85 10.50 -21.28
C TYR A 23 -13.83 9.37 -21.16
N ASP A 24 -13.36 8.83 -22.29
CA ASP A 24 -12.43 7.69 -22.28
C ASP A 24 -11.11 8.08 -21.60
N LYS A 25 -10.63 9.32 -21.81
CA LYS A 25 -9.48 9.85 -21.07
C LYS A 25 -9.76 9.94 -19.56
N ALA A 26 -10.92 10.47 -19.14
CA ALA A 26 -11.24 10.58 -17.73
C ALA A 26 -11.39 9.22 -17.04
N MET A 27 -11.94 8.21 -17.72
CA MET A 27 -11.97 6.82 -17.23
C MET A 27 -10.57 6.24 -17.10
N GLU A 28 -9.73 6.37 -18.13
CA GLU A 28 -8.35 5.88 -18.12
C GLU A 28 -7.52 6.51 -16.99
N GLN A 29 -7.59 7.83 -16.82
CA GLN A 29 -6.93 8.55 -15.71
C GLN A 29 -7.47 8.11 -14.33
N GLY A 30 -8.77 7.85 -14.21
CA GLY A 30 -9.39 7.41 -12.96
C GLY A 30 -8.90 6.03 -12.51
N VAL A 31 -8.91 5.04 -13.41
CA VAL A 31 -8.45 3.69 -13.04
C VAL A 31 -6.92 3.61 -12.93
N GLN A 32 -6.21 4.49 -13.65
CA GLN A 32 -4.79 4.72 -13.41
C GLN A 32 -4.52 5.17 -11.97
N SER A 33 -5.23 6.17 -11.43
CA SER A 33 -5.13 6.54 -10.01
C SER A 33 -5.59 5.44 -9.05
N LEU A 34 -6.55 4.58 -9.42
CA LEU A 34 -6.88 3.38 -8.60
C LEU A 34 -5.70 2.41 -8.48
N GLY A 35 -4.98 2.15 -9.57
CA GLY A 35 -3.74 1.34 -9.53
C GLY A 35 -2.62 1.95 -8.70
N ASN A 36 -2.73 3.24 -8.40
CA ASN A 36 -1.84 4.04 -7.54
C ASN A 36 -2.26 4.05 -6.06
N GLU A 37 -3.41 3.44 -5.73
CA GLU A 37 -4.10 3.58 -4.44
C GLU A 37 -4.50 5.05 -4.11
N GLU A 38 -4.54 5.93 -5.11
CA GLU A 38 -4.97 7.34 -5.03
C GLU A 38 -6.50 7.48 -5.16
N TYR A 39 -7.25 6.87 -4.24
CA TYR A 39 -8.71 6.80 -4.32
C TYR A 39 -9.40 8.17 -4.42
N HIS A 40 -8.84 9.21 -3.80
CA HIS A 40 -9.30 10.60 -3.95
C HIS A 40 -9.22 11.10 -5.40
N GLN A 41 -8.05 10.93 -6.04
CA GLN A 41 -7.81 11.42 -7.40
C GLN A 41 -8.55 10.59 -8.44
N ALA A 42 -8.66 9.28 -8.22
CA ALA A 42 -9.53 8.40 -8.98
C ALA A 42 -10.99 8.90 -8.96
N ALA A 43 -11.52 9.26 -7.78
CA ALA A 43 -12.87 9.81 -7.67
C ALA A 43 -13.04 11.12 -8.46
N VAL A 44 -12.07 12.04 -8.43
CA VAL A 44 -12.11 13.28 -9.24
C VAL A 44 -12.17 12.98 -10.74
N TYR A 45 -11.41 12.01 -11.22
CA TYR A 45 -11.42 11.61 -12.63
C TYR A 45 -12.73 10.90 -13.04
N PHE A 46 -13.26 9.98 -12.23
CA PHE A 46 -14.56 9.34 -12.51
C PHE A 46 -15.74 10.32 -12.40
N GLU A 47 -15.67 11.29 -11.49
CA GLU A 47 -16.63 12.40 -11.45
C GLU A 47 -16.61 13.19 -12.76
N ARG A 48 -15.44 13.45 -13.32
CA ARG A 48 -15.33 14.06 -14.65
C ARG A 48 -15.95 13.17 -15.72
N ALA A 49 -15.60 11.89 -15.79
CA ALA A 49 -16.17 10.96 -16.78
C ALA A 49 -17.72 10.99 -16.76
N LYS A 50 -18.30 10.90 -15.57
CA LYS A 50 -19.75 11.02 -15.29
C LYS A 50 -20.38 12.38 -15.69
N GLN A 51 -19.58 13.43 -15.88
CA GLN A 51 -20.04 14.74 -16.44
C GLN A 51 -19.92 14.78 -17.97
N GLU A 52 -18.93 14.10 -18.55
CA GLU A 52 -18.70 14.01 -19.99
C GLU A 52 -19.67 13.03 -20.68
N GLN A 53 -20.19 12.03 -19.96
CA GLN A 53 -21.22 11.08 -20.39
C GLN A 53 -22.06 10.59 -19.19
N ASP A 54 -23.39 10.49 -19.38
CA ASP A 54 -24.31 9.86 -18.40
C ASP A 54 -24.14 8.33 -18.47
N ASP A 55 -23.13 7.82 -17.77
CA ASP A 55 -22.67 6.44 -17.83
C ASP A 55 -22.69 5.74 -16.46
N GLN A 56 -23.15 4.48 -16.44
CA GLN A 56 -23.28 3.70 -15.21
C GLN A 56 -21.93 3.18 -14.68
N GLU A 57 -20.96 2.93 -15.57
CA GLU A 57 -19.61 2.48 -15.21
C GLU A 57 -18.84 3.60 -14.49
N ALA A 58 -18.80 4.79 -15.09
CA ALA A 58 -18.22 5.98 -14.47
C ALA A 58 -18.89 6.34 -13.13
N ALA A 59 -20.21 6.22 -13.04
CA ALA A 59 -20.96 6.45 -11.81
C ALA A 59 -20.63 5.41 -10.71
N ALA A 60 -20.44 4.15 -11.07
CA ALA A 60 -20.05 3.08 -10.14
C ALA A 60 -18.61 3.27 -9.64
N TYR A 61 -17.67 3.56 -10.55
CA TYR A 61 -16.25 3.71 -10.20
C TYR A 61 -16.02 4.96 -9.34
N TYR A 62 -16.76 6.05 -9.62
CA TYR A 62 -16.84 7.22 -8.73
C TYR A 62 -17.28 6.83 -7.32
N GLN A 63 -18.37 6.06 -7.17
CA GLN A 63 -18.88 5.65 -5.86
C GLN A 63 -17.89 4.78 -5.08
N GLN A 64 -17.21 3.84 -5.74
CA GLN A 64 -16.19 3.02 -5.10
C GLN A 64 -14.98 3.85 -4.67
N ALA A 65 -14.44 4.69 -5.55
CA ALA A 65 -13.27 5.52 -5.27
C ALA A 65 -13.55 6.48 -4.10
N SER A 66 -14.68 7.19 -4.12
CA SER A 66 -15.08 8.07 -3.01
C SER A 66 -15.29 7.33 -1.69
N ALA A 67 -15.91 6.14 -1.70
CA ALA A 67 -16.13 5.36 -0.50
C ALA A 67 -14.84 4.72 0.06
N MET A 68 -13.86 4.43 -0.78
CA MET A 68 -12.55 3.94 -0.35
C MET A 68 -11.69 5.07 0.23
N ASP A 69 -11.77 6.28 -0.34
CA ASP A 69 -11.15 7.49 0.21
C ASP A 69 -11.71 7.83 1.60
N GLU A 70 -13.05 7.87 1.75
CA GLU A 70 -13.73 7.98 3.06
C GLU A 70 -13.24 6.92 4.06
N ALA A 71 -13.10 5.67 3.64
CA ALA A 71 -12.70 4.56 4.50
C ALA A 71 -11.26 4.69 5.00
N LEU A 72 -10.33 5.07 4.11
CA LEU A 72 -8.92 5.26 4.45
C LEU A 72 -8.73 6.49 5.35
N GLU A 73 -9.47 7.58 5.13
CA GLU A 73 -9.44 8.74 6.01
C GLU A 73 -10.03 8.45 7.39
N SER A 74 -11.17 7.74 7.45
CA SER A 74 -11.76 7.28 8.72
C SER A 74 -10.78 6.38 9.50
N TYR A 75 -10.05 5.49 8.80
CA TYR A 75 -9.02 4.65 9.41
C TYR A 75 -7.84 5.47 9.97
N LYS A 76 -7.34 6.49 9.24
CA LYS A 76 -6.30 7.41 9.75
C LYS A 76 -6.76 8.11 11.04
N GLN A 77 -8.04 8.46 11.13
CA GLN A 77 -8.66 9.08 12.30
C GLN A 77 -9.02 8.09 13.42
N LYS A 78 -8.74 6.78 13.23
CA LYS A 78 -9.11 5.66 14.11
C LYS A 78 -10.62 5.46 14.30
N ASP A 79 -11.46 6.05 13.44
CA ASP A 79 -12.89 5.73 13.37
C ASP A 79 -13.10 4.43 12.59
N PHE A 80 -12.90 3.32 13.28
CA PHE A 80 -13.04 1.99 12.70
C PHE A 80 -14.49 1.63 12.33
N GLU A 81 -15.51 2.24 12.97
CA GLU A 81 -16.92 1.99 12.64
C GLU A 81 -17.29 2.68 11.31
N GLN A 82 -16.91 3.95 11.14
CA GLN A 82 -17.10 4.66 9.88
C GLN A 82 -16.23 4.08 8.77
N ALA A 83 -14.99 3.66 9.07
CA ALA A 83 -14.13 2.98 8.10
C ALA A 83 -14.78 1.68 7.59
N LEU A 84 -15.20 0.77 8.49
CA LEU A 84 -15.88 -0.48 8.10
C LEU A 84 -17.20 -0.22 7.37
N THR A 85 -17.91 0.85 7.71
CA THR A 85 -19.14 1.28 7.03
C THR A 85 -18.86 1.73 5.59
N SER A 86 -17.83 2.54 5.37
CA SER A 86 -17.46 3.01 4.03
C SER A 86 -16.82 1.91 3.18
N LEU A 87 -16.00 1.03 3.76
CA LEU A 87 -15.53 -0.20 3.08
C LEU A 87 -16.71 -1.09 2.64
N LYS A 88 -17.79 -1.15 3.43
CA LYS A 88 -19.01 -1.83 3.00
C LYS A 88 -19.65 -1.16 1.79
N LYS A 89 -19.72 0.18 1.72
CA LYS A 89 -20.20 0.87 0.51
C LYS A 89 -19.42 0.42 -0.72
N VAL A 90 -18.07 0.35 -0.64
CA VAL A 90 -17.20 -0.08 -1.76
C VAL A 90 -17.52 -1.49 -2.27
N MET A 91 -17.72 -2.44 -1.35
CA MET A 91 -18.08 -3.83 -1.68
C MET A 91 -19.50 -3.94 -2.27
N ASP A 92 -20.45 -3.13 -1.78
CA ASP A 92 -21.85 -3.16 -2.19
C ASP A 92 -22.13 -2.45 -3.55
N VAL A 93 -21.12 -1.82 -4.21
CA VAL A 93 -21.32 -1.17 -5.52
C VAL A 93 -21.50 -2.20 -6.65
N ASN A 94 -22.69 -2.20 -7.24
CA ASN A 94 -23.01 -2.95 -8.46
C ASN A 94 -22.26 -2.35 -9.67
N GLN A 95 -21.77 -3.21 -10.57
CA GLN A 95 -20.95 -2.82 -11.75
C GLN A 95 -19.63 -2.10 -11.40
N GLY A 96 -19.20 -2.15 -10.13
CA GLY A 96 -17.87 -1.69 -9.72
C GLY A 96 -16.73 -2.63 -10.14
N LEU A 97 -15.50 -2.15 -10.01
CA LEU A 97 -14.27 -2.92 -10.19
C LEU A 97 -14.09 -3.93 -9.04
N GLU A 98 -13.92 -5.21 -9.40
CA GLU A 98 -13.66 -6.29 -8.42
C GLU A 98 -12.35 -6.09 -7.64
N THR A 99 -11.35 -5.44 -8.23
CA THR A 99 -10.08 -5.13 -7.57
C THR A 99 -10.28 -4.19 -6.39
N VAL A 100 -11.01 -3.10 -6.57
CA VAL A 100 -11.33 -2.16 -5.49
C VAL A 100 -12.19 -2.82 -4.41
N GLN A 101 -13.04 -3.79 -4.76
CA GLN A 101 -13.78 -4.61 -3.78
C GLN A 101 -12.83 -5.51 -2.97
N LYS A 102 -11.87 -6.20 -3.61
CA LYS A 102 -10.85 -7.04 -2.95
C LYS A 102 -9.95 -6.23 -2.03
N ASP A 103 -9.54 -5.02 -2.44
CA ASP A 103 -8.74 -4.13 -1.58
C ASP A 103 -9.56 -3.60 -0.39
N ALA A 104 -10.87 -3.35 -0.56
CA ALA A 104 -11.76 -3.04 0.55
C ALA A 104 -11.95 -4.24 1.50
N GLU A 105 -12.04 -5.48 1.01
CA GLU A 105 -12.06 -6.69 1.85
C GLU A 105 -10.75 -6.89 2.65
N LYS A 106 -9.61 -6.70 1.99
CA LYS A 106 -8.25 -6.73 2.58
C LYS A 106 -8.12 -5.69 3.69
N MET A 107 -8.57 -4.45 3.45
CA MET A 107 -8.56 -3.38 4.44
C MET A 107 -9.52 -3.65 5.61
N LYS A 108 -10.74 -4.14 5.32
CA LYS A 108 -11.72 -4.56 6.32
C LYS A 108 -11.14 -5.64 7.23
N LYS A 109 -10.49 -6.66 6.67
CA LYS A 109 -9.85 -7.73 7.45
C LYS A 109 -8.74 -7.17 8.35
N LYS A 110 -7.93 -6.23 7.86
CA LYS A 110 -6.91 -5.53 8.66
C LYS A 110 -7.53 -4.85 9.89
N ILE A 111 -8.59 -4.07 9.70
CA ILE A 111 -9.30 -3.38 10.79
C ILE A 111 -9.87 -4.39 11.80
N GLN A 112 -10.52 -5.46 11.32
CA GLN A 112 -11.08 -6.48 12.21
C GLN A 112 -9.99 -7.17 13.05
N THR A 113 -8.82 -7.51 12.48
CA THR A 113 -7.69 -8.06 13.24
C THR A 113 -7.10 -7.04 14.23
N GLU A 114 -7.08 -5.74 13.91
CA GLU A 114 -6.65 -4.68 14.82
C GLU A 114 -7.61 -4.50 16.00
N GLN A 115 -8.93 -4.58 15.75
CA GLN A 115 -9.97 -4.58 16.79
C GLN A 115 -9.92 -5.84 17.67
N GLU A 116 -9.74 -7.03 17.09
CA GLU A 116 -9.61 -8.31 17.82
C GLU A 116 -8.36 -8.32 18.72
N LEU A 117 -7.23 -7.79 18.23
CA LEU A 117 -6.00 -7.61 19.01
C LEU A 117 -6.23 -6.67 20.19
N THR A 118 -6.85 -5.52 19.95
CA THR A 118 -7.16 -4.51 20.98
C THR A 118 -8.09 -5.08 22.05
N ALA A 119 -9.20 -5.71 21.64
CA ALA A 119 -10.14 -6.34 22.57
C ALA A 119 -9.50 -7.49 23.36
N SER A 120 -8.59 -8.29 22.76
CA SER A 120 -7.81 -9.27 23.54
C SER A 120 -6.89 -8.59 24.55
N PHE A 121 -6.26 -7.46 24.20
CA PHE A 121 -5.37 -6.76 25.11
C PHE A 121 -6.13 -6.16 26.30
N GLU A 122 -7.29 -5.56 26.07
CA GLU A 122 -8.17 -5.01 27.11
C GLU A 122 -8.73 -6.11 28.03
N ASN A 123 -9.15 -7.26 27.50
CA ASN A 123 -9.58 -8.39 28.34
C ASN A 123 -8.44 -8.90 29.23
N ASN A 124 -7.23 -9.02 28.70
CA ASN A 124 -6.05 -9.41 29.49
C ASN A 124 -5.67 -8.35 30.54
N ILE A 125 -5.91 -7.06 30.30
CA ILE A 125 -5.76 -5.99 31.30
C ILE A 125 -6.79 -6.15 32.43
N ASN A 126 -8.06 -6.38 32.10
CA ASN A 126 -9.12 -6.61 33.08
C ASN A 126 -8.90 -7.89 33.92
N GLU A 127 -8.14 -8.86 33.39
CA GLU A 127 -7.70 -10.06 34.10
C GLU A 127 -6.54 -9.75 35.06
N LEU A 128 -5.52 -9.00 34.61
CA LEU A 128 -4.42 -8.50 35.45
C LEU A 128 -4.93 -7.65 36.63
N GLU A 129 -5.81 -6.68 36.36
CA GLU A 129 -6.41 -5.83 37.40
C GLU A 129 -7.13 -6.66 38.45
N GLN A 130 -7.91 -7.65 38.02
CA GLN A 130 -8.63 -8.57 38.90
C GLN A 130 -7.72 -9.49 39.72
N ASP A 131 -6.61 -9.97 39.17
CA ASP A 131 -5.69 -10.83 39.91
C ASP A 131 -4.80 -10.05 40.88
N ILE A 132 -4.47 -8.79 40.58
CA ILE A 132 -3.92 -7.85 41.57
C ILE A 132 -4.93 -7.60 42.71
N GLU A 133 -6.20 -7.30 42.42
CA GLU A 133 -7.25 -7.10 43.44
C GLU A 133 -7.43 -8.31 44.38
N LYS A 134 -7.26 -9.53 43.87
CA LYS A 134 -7.43 -10.80 44.62
C LYS A 134 -6.18 -11.21 45.40
N GLY A 135 -5.02 -10.58 45.17
CA GLY A 135 -3.74 -11.03 45.70
C GLY A 135 -3.19 -12.28 44.99
N ASN A 136 -3.58 -12.52 43.74
CA ASN A 136 -3.24 -13.68 42.92
C ASN A 136 -1.95 -13.42 42.10
N GLU A 137 -0.86 -13.18 42.83
CA GLU A 137 0.41 -12.68 42.29
C GLU A 137 1.00 -13.50 41.13
N ASP A 138 1.04 -14.83 41.28
CA ASP A 138 1.71 -15.71 40.32
C ASP A 138 1.06 -15.59 38.92
N ASN A 139 -0.29 -15.49 38.86
CA ASN A 139 -1.03 -15.21 37.64
C ASN A 139 -0.84 -13.77 37.13
N ALA A 140 -0.79 -12.80 38.04
CA ALA A 140 -0.65 -11.39 37.71
C ALA A 140 0.73 -11.09 37.07
N GLU A 141 1.79 -11.75 37.54
CA GLU A 141 3.14 -11.64 36.96
C GLU A 141 3.19 -12.27 35.55
N GLU A 142 2.64 -13.48 35.35
CA GLU A 142 2.52 -14.10 34.02
C GLU A 142 1.70 -13.23 33.04
N THR A 143 0.56 -12.70 33.49
CA THR A 143 -0.32 -11.87 32.65
C THR A 143 0.33 -10.53 32.30
N TYR A 144 1.07 -9.92 33.25
CA TYR A 144 1.85 -8.71 33.01
C TYR A 144 2.99 -8.94 32.01
N GLU A 145 3.76 -10.03 32.14
CA GLU A 145 4.82 -10.36 31.18
C GLU A 145 4.27 -10.58 29.77
N MET A 146 3.14 -11.29 29.64
CA MET A 146 2.43 -11.46 28.37
C MET A 146 2.01 -10.12 27.77
N LEU A 147 1.38 -9.22 28.56
CA LEU A 147 0.95 -7.90 28.10
C LEU A 147 2.13 -7.04 27.64
N ASN A 148 3.21 -7.01 28.43
CA ASN A 148 4.44 -6.28 28.13
C ASN A 148 5.11 -6.82 26.85
N SER A 149 5.09 -8.15 26.65
CA SER A 149 5.58 -8.79 25.43
C SER A 149 4.72 -8.47 24.20
N LYS A 150 3.38 -8.53 24.32
CA LYS A 150 2.44 -8.13 23.25
C LYS A 150 2.63 -6.65 22.86
N LEU A 151 2.79 -5.75 23.82
CA LEU A 151 2.96 -4.31 23.56
C LEU A 151 4.25 -4.01 22.80
N LYS A 152 5.36 -4.70 23.13
CA LYS A 152 6.64 -4.62 22.38
C LYS A 152 6.54 -5.14 20.94
N GLN A 153 5.64 -6.08 20.67
CA GLN A 153 5.43 -6.66 19.33
C GLN A 153 4.46 -5.86 18.45
N HIS A 154 3.61 -5.02 19.06
CA HIS A 154 2.50 -4.34 18.37
C HIS A 154 2.46 -2.84 18.71
N PRO A 155 3.10 -1.96 17.93
CA PRO A 155 3.11 -0.52 18.15
C PRO A 155 1.72 0.15 18.19
N SER A 156 0.69 -0.47 17.61
CA SER A 156 -0.71 -0.01 17.74
C SER A 156 -1.23 -0.01 19.19
N LEU A 157 -0.60 -0.76 20.10
CA LEU A 157 -0.97 -0.89 21.52
C LEU A 157 -0.18 0.08 22.43
N GLU A 158 0.69 0.94 21.90
CA GLU A 158 1.52 1.88 22.66
C GLU A 158 0.70 2.75 23.64
N SER A 159 -0.54 3.10 23.27
CA SER A 159 -1.45 3.91 24.11
C SER A 159 -1.80 3.28 25.46
N TYR A 160 -1.65 1.96 25.64
CA TYR A 160 -1.89 1.27 26.91
C TYR A 160 -0.67 1.26 27.84
N GLN A 161 0.51 1.66 27.37
CA GLN A 161 1.74 1.63 28.16
C GLN A 161 1.63 2.42 29.49
N PRO A 162 0.97 3.59 29.57
CA PRO A 162 0.77 4.29 30.85
C PRO A 162 -0.05 3.50 31.87
N GLN A 163 -1.10 2.79 31.45
CA GLN A 163 -1.92 1.93 32.33
C GLN A 163 -1.11 0.71 32.78
N LEU A 164 -0.43 0.03 31.86
CA LEU A 164 0.39 -1.14 32.16
C LEU A 164 1.55 -0.78 33.12
N ASN A 165 2.15 0.41 32.98
CA ASN A 165 3.14 0.97 33.90
C ASN A 165 2.58 1.38 35.28
N GLN A 166 1.26 1.52 35.43
CA GLN A 166 0.61 1.71 36.72
C GLN A 166 0.39 0.35 37.40
N LEU A 167 -0.25 -0.59 36.68
CA LEU A 167 -0.53 -1.94 37.18
C LEU A 167 0.74 -2.68 37.61
N HIS A 168 1.86 -2.47 36.92
CA HIS A 168 3.16 -3.00 37.33
C HIS A 168 3.55 -2.58 38.76
N LYS A 169 3.34 -1.32 39.13
CA LYS A 169 3.70 -0.79 40.46
C LYS A 169 2.75 -1.31 41.54
N GLU A 170 1.49 -1.54 41.19
CA GLU A 170 0.51 -2.12 42.10
C GLU A 170 0.88 -3.59 42.39
N LEU A 171 1.31 -4.34 41.37
CA LEU A 171 1.90 -5.67 41.50
C LEU A 171 3.24 -5.68 42.28
N GLU A 172 4.16 -4.73 42.04
CA GLU A 172 5.41 -4.59 42.80
C GLU A 172 5.16 -4.40 44.31
N ASN A 173 4.14 -3.60 44.67
CA ASN A 173 3.75 -3.39 46.07
C ASN A 173 3.15 -4.67 46.68
N LEU A 174 2.26 -5.36 45.97
CA LEU A 174 1.67 -6.63 46.40
C LEU A 174 2.74 -7.70 46.69
N LEU A 175 3.67 -7.90 45.74
CA LEU A 175 4.83 -8.79 45.87
C LEU A 175 5.76 -8.43 47.04
N LYS A 176 5.78 -7.17 47.46
CA LYS A 176 6.55 -6.69 48.61
C LYS A 176 5.83 -6.97 49.93
N ASP A 177 4.53 -6.71 50.01
CA ASP A 177 3.72 -6.96 51.21
C ASP A 177 3.70 -8.45 51.59
N LYS A 178 3.69 -9.38 50.61
CA LYS A 178 3.87 -10.81 50.86
C LYS A 178 5.24 -11.14 51.47
N LYS A 179 6.33 -10.55 50.96
CA LYS A 179 7.69 -10.77 51.49
C LYS A 179 7.78 -10.31 52.94
N GLU A 180 7.26 -9.12 53.26
CA GLU A 180 7.21 -8.62 54.65
C GLU A 180 6.29 -9.49 55.54
N SER A 181 5.14 -9.96 55.03
CA SER A 181 4.23 -10.88 55.74
C SER A 181 4.81 -12.27 55.99
N GLN A 182 5.62 -12.80 55.07
CA GLN A 182 6.32 -14.08 55.23
C GLN A 182 7.44 -13.98 56.28
N THR A 183 8.27 -12.94 56.20
CA THR A 183 9.34 -12.69 57.19
C THR A 183 8.78 -12.48 58.60
N ALA A 184 7.62 -11.82 58.75
CA ALA A 184 6.94 -11.70 60.03
C ALA A 184 6.54 -13.07 60.61
N LYS A 185 5.97 -13.97 59.81
CA LYS A 185 5.51 -15.30 60.25
C LYS A 185 6.65 -16.22 60.70
N GLU A 186 7.82 -16.16 60.06
CA GLU A 186 9.01 -16.90 60.54
C GLU A 186 9.51 -16.38 61.91
N SER A 187 9.35 -15.08 62.21
CA SER A 187 9.72 -14.50 63.50
C SER A 187 8.76 -14.88 64.65
N GLU A 188 7.48 -15.11 64.36
CA GLU A 188 6.51 -15.62 65.33
C GLU A 188 6.69 -17.13 65.56
N GLN A 189 6.98 -17.91 64.51
CA GLN A 189 7.18 -19.35 64.64
C GLN A 189 8.45 -19.70 65.44
N THR A 190 9.51 -18.90 65.33
CA THR A 190 10.75 -19.07 66.12
C THR A 190 10.64 -18.66 67.59
N THR A 191 9.60 -17.93 68.00
CA THR A 191 9.33 -17.60 69.42
C THR A 191 8.36 -18.57 70.10
N ALA A 192 7.66 -19.43 69.34
CA ALA A 192 6.78 -20.47 69.89
C ALA A 192 7.52 -21.75 70.35
N GLU A 193 8.71 -22.03 69.80
CA GLU A 193 9.42 -23.31 69.99
C GLU A 193 10.53 -23.25 71.07
N SER A 194 10.76 -22.09 71.68
CA SER A 194 11.89 -21.85 72.61
C SER A 194 11.61 -22.03 74.10
N ASP A 195 10.38 -22.36 74.52
CA ASP A 195 9.97 -22.42 75.95
C ASP A 195 9.78 -23.85 76.51
N GLU A 196 10.15 -24.91 75.77
CA GLU A 196 10.31 -26.25 76.32
C GLU A 196 11.75 -26.79 76.24
N THR A 197 12.15 -27.50 77.29
CA THR A 197 13.37 -28.35 77.37
C THR A 197 14.74 -27.64 77.44
N SER A 198 14.90 -26.69 78.37
CA SER A 198 16.22 -26.39 78.94
C SER A 198 16.86 -27.63 79.60
N LYS A 199 17.73 -28.39 78.89
CA LYS A 199 18.64 -29.40 79.50
C LYS A 199 19.85 -29.88 78.64
N LYS A 200 20.99 -29.20 78.89
CA LYS A 200 22.32 -29.81 79.23
C LYS A 200 23.28 -30.28 78.11
N SER A 201 24.59 -30.04 78.38
CA SER A 201 25.85 -30.51 77.70
C SER A 201 26.08 -29.98 76.27
N VAL A 202 27.07 -29.14 75.92
CA VAL A 202 28.51 -28.94 76.29
C VAL A 202 29.49 -29.79 75.45
N SER A 203 30.58 -29.15 74.98
CA SER A 203 31.78 -29.64 74.25
C SER A 203 31.56 -30.16 72.81
N GLU A 204 32.18 -29.63 71.73
CA GLU A 204 33.63 -29.54 71.37
C GLU A 204 34.10 -30.88 70.74
N SER A 205 34.77 -30.97 69.58
CA SER A 205 35.76 -30.09 68.89
C SER A 205 35.73 -30.14 67.33
N ALA A 206 36.60 -29.37 66.66
CA ALA A 206 37.02 -29.49 65.23
C ALA A 206 38.45 -30.11 65.15
N PRO A 207 39.26 -30.00 64.07
CA PRO A 207 39.04 -29.77 62.61
C PRO A 207 39.30 -31.06 61.75
N GLU A 208 39.92 -31.23 60.55
CA GLU A 208 40.82 -30.52 59.58
C GLU A 208 40.65 -31.08 58.12
N ASP A 209 41.27 -30.42 57.11
CA ASP A 209 41.73 -30.91 55.77
C ASP A 209 40.73 -31.38 54.65
N ASP A 210 40.98 -31.26 53.33
CA ASP A 210 41.98 -30.52 52.49
C ASP A 210 41.57 -30.56 50.96
N LYS A 211 42.19 -29.70 50.11
CA LYS A 211 42.40 -29.76 48.63
C LYS A 211 41.46 -29.06 47.62
N ASP A 212 41.96 -27.90 47.16
CA ASP A 212 41.92 -27.33 45.79
C ASP A 212 42.92 -28.10 44.85
N PRO A 213 43.20 -27.78 43.55
CA PRO A 213 42.71 -26.68 42.68
C PRO A 213 42.33 -27.06 41.22
N ASN A 214 41.82 -26.11 40.42
CA ASN A 214 42.61 -25.33 39.42
C ASN A 214 41.78 -24.55 38.35
N GLN A 215 41.98 -23.21 38.27
CA GLN A 215 42.09 -22.30 37.07
C GLN A 215 41.10 -22.35 35.87
N GLU A 216 40.90 -21.31 35.02
CA GLU A 216 41.60 -20.02 34.79
C GLU A 216 40.65 -18.95 34.12
N THR A 217 40.80 -17.66 34.50
CA THR A 217 40.69 -16.35 33.75
C THR A 217 39.69 -16.11 32.56
N SER A 218 39.35 -14.88 32.10
CA SER A 218 40.05 -13.57 32.14
C SER A 218 39.15 -12.32 32.00
N THR A 219 39.42 -11.29 32.84
CA THR A 219 39.56 -9.82 32.58
C THR A 219 38.57 -8.99 31.73
N ASP A 220 38.17 -7.86 32.33
CA ASP A 220 37.50 -6.66 31.77
C ASP A 220 38.46 -5.61 31.15
N GLN A 221 37.90 -4.54 30.55
CA GLN A 221 38.54 -3.22 30.35
C GLN A 221 37.50 -2.08 30.46
N GLU A 222 37.90 -0.94 31.03
CA GLU A 222 37.13 0.33 31.11
C GLU A 222 37.76 1.46 30.27
N GLU A 223 37.05 2.57 30.12
CA GLU A 223 37.42 3.76 29.31
C GLU A 223 38.31 4.78 30.08
N GLU A 224 38.98 5.70 29.37
CA GLU A 224 38.62 7.13 29.44
C GLU A 224 39.30 8.04 28.39
N THR A 225 38.69 9.23 28.24
CA THR A 225 38.89 10.41 27.36
C THR A 225 40.31 10.97 27.18
N GLU A 226 40.67 11.71 26.10
CA GLU A 226 40.39 13.16 25.91
C GLU A 226 40.61 13.72 24.46
N LYS A 227 40.42 15.05 24.30
CA LYS A 227 40.48 15.93 23.07
C LYS A 227 41.69 16.92 23.20
N PRO A 228 41.90 18.05 22.45
CA PRO A 228 41.28 18.64 21.23
C PRO A 228 42.27 19.23 20.17
N GLU A 229 41.76 20.13 19.29
CA GLU A 229 42.46 21.15 18.44
C GLU A 229 43.09 20.73 17.08
N LYS A 230 43.21 21.57 16.03
CA LYS A 230 42.42 22.73 15.50
C LYS A 230 42.97 23.16 14.10
N SER A 231 42.37 24.20 13.48
CA SER A 231 42.91 25.16 12.48
C SER A 231 43.06 24.78 10.99
N ASP A 232 42.94 25.69 10.00
CA ASP A 232 42.20 26.99 9.83
C ASP A 232 42.25 27.44 8.33
N GLU A 233 41.26 28.23 7.85
CA GLU A 233 41.26 29.36 6.85
C GLU A 233 42.05 29.29 5.49
N GLU A 234 41.98 30.15 4.46
CA GLU A 234 41.35 31.44 4.03
C GLU A 234 41.37 31.44 2.44
N ASN A 235 40.84 32.35 1.59
CA ASN A 235 39.66 33.26 1.49
C ASN A 235 39.74 34.05 0.13
N ASN A 236 38.91 35.10 -0.09
CA ASN A 236 38.92 36.19 -1.12
C ASN A 236 38.09 35.94 -2.41
N GLU A 237 37.05 36.73 -2.77
CA GLU A 237 36.86 38.20 -2.99
C GLU A 237 37.28 38.69 -4.39
N ALA A 238 36.58 39.58 -5.13
CA ALA A 238 35.32 40.34 -4.96
C ALA A 238 34.58 40.47 -6.35
N GLU A 239 33.60 41.34 -6.70
CA GLU A 239 32.98 42.54 -6.12
C GLU A 239 31.57 42.83 -6.74
N SER A 240 30.78 43.71 -6.09
CA SER A 240 29.69 44.61 -6.57
C SER A 240 28.96 44.35 -7.91
N SER A 241 27.61 44.33 -7.96
CA SER A 241 26.75 45.50 -7.67
C SER A 241 25.25 45.16 -7.54
N ASN A 242 24.47 46.06 -6.90
CA ASN A 242 23.02 45.91 -6.65
C ASN A 242 22.15 46.34 -7.84
N GLU A 243 21.04 45.62 -8.05
CA GLU A 243 19.71 46.23 -8.26
C GLU A 243 18.60 45.22 -7.86
N GLU A 244 17.60 45.66 -7.08
CA GLU A 244 16.49 44.81 -6.63
C GLU A 244 15.29 44.91 -7.60
N GLU A 245 15.08 43.91 -8.45
CA GLU A 245 13.75 43.64 -9.02
C GLU A 245 13.22 42.28 -8.53
N THR A 246 12.11 42.31 -7.81
CA THR A 246 11.46 41.12 -7.25
C THR A 246 10.73 40.32 -8.33
N ASN A 247 11.43 39.40 -9.00
CA ASN A 247 10.79 38.44 -9.89
C ASN A 247 10.65 37.06 -9.22
N LYS A 248 9.40 36.59 -9.06
CA LYS A 248 9.12 35.23 -8.60
C LYS A 248 9.32 34.25 -9.76
N ASN A 249 10.55 33.80 -9.95
CA ASN A 249 10.77 32.54 -10.64
C ASN A 249 10.13 31.43 -9.80
N GLN A 250 8.98 30.93 -10.26
CA GLN A 250 8.67 29.53 -10.06
C GLN A 250 9.63 28.76 -10.95
N ASP A 251 10.32 27.76 -10.42
CA ASP A 251 11.07 26.83 -11.24
C ASP A 251 10.09 26.09 -12.15
N LYS A 252 10.09 26.45 -13.43
CA LYS A 252 9.46 25.65 -14.46
C LYS A 252 10.32 24.41 -14.65
N GLU A 253 9.77 23.25 -14.32
CA GLU A 253 10.29 21.99 -14.85
C GLU A 253 10.38 22.06 -16.38
N PRO A 254 11.39 21.44 -17.00
CA PRO A 254 11.57 21.48 -18.45
C PRO A 254 10.35 20.85 -19.14
N GLU A 255 9.67 21.62 -20.00
CA GLU A 255 8.50 21.13 -20.74
C GLU A 255 8.90 19.93 -21.61
N MET A 256 8.34 18.76 -21.28
CA MET A 256 8.67 17.49 -21.92
C MET A 256 8.24 17.48 -23.39
N THR A 257 9.22 17.38 -24.28
CA THR A 257 9.00 17.26 -25.73
C THR A 257 8.69 15.81 -26.14
N TYR A 258 7.91 15.66 -27.20
CA TYR A 258 7.40 14.38 -27.70
C TYR A 258 7.65 14.27 -29.21
N THR A 259 8.09 13.09 -29.64
CA THR A 259 8.30 12.70 -31.04
C THR A 259 7.26 11.65 -31.46
N SER A 260 6.83 11.67 -32.72
CA SER A 260 5.88 10.68 -33.25
C SER A 260 6.59 9.47 -33.87
N TYR A 261 6.20 8.27 -33.47
CA TYR A 261 6.48 7.01 -34.17
C TYR A 261 5.31 6.65 -35.12
N SER A 262 5.63 5.99 -36.25
CA SER A 262 4.64 5.47 -37.18
C SER A 262 5.14 4.19 -37.85
N ASN A 263 4.28 3.18 -37.97
CA ASN A 263 4.51 1.96 -38.72
C ASN A 263 3.48 1.84 -39.85
N GLU A 264 3.83 2.34 -41.03
CA GLU A 264 2.96 2.29 -42.22
C GLU A 264 2.62 0.87 -42.69
N ARG A 265 3.47 -0.13 -42.36
CA ARG A 265 3.23 -1.53 -42.74
C ARG A 265 2.02 -2.11 -42.01
N PHE A 266 1.85 -1.76 -40.73
CA PHE A 266 0.82 -2.30 -39.84
C PHE A 266 -0.24 -1.28 -39.40
N GLY A 267 -0.19 -0.04 -39.91
CA GLY A 267 -1.28 0.93 -39.76
C GLY A 267 -1.43 1.56 -38.38
N PHE A 268 -0.33 1.72 -37.63
CA PHE A 268 -0.36 2.33 -36.29
C PHE A 268 0.69 3.42 -36.06
N SER A 269 0.39 4.37 -35.17
CA SER A 269 1.26 5.48 -34.78
C SER A 269 0.98 5.95 -33.34
N PHE A 270 1.98 6.57 -32.69
CA PHE A 270 1.86 7.18 -31.35
C PHE A 270 2.92 8.27 -31.14
N GLU A 271 2.69 9.17 -30.18
CA GLU A 271 3.72 10.05 -29.62
C GLU A 271 4.44 9.36 -28.46
N TYR A 272 5.74 9.62 -28.31
CA TYR A 272 6.53 9.21 -27.14
C TYR A 272 7.47 10.35 -26.73
N PRO A 273 7.82 10.49 -25.44
CA PRO A 273 8.68 11.58 -24.97
C PRO A 273 10.16 11.35 -25.31
N ASP A 274 10.88 12.43 -25.61
CA ASP A 274 12.23 12.38 -26.19
C ASP A 274 13.33 11.85 -25.25
N PHE A 275 13.03 11.58 -23.98
CA PHE A 275 13.96 10.93 -23.05
C PHE A 275 14.01 9.40 -23.21
N LEU A 276 13.04 8.79 -23.90
CA LEU A 276 13.04 7.35 -24.15
C LEU A 276 14.03 6.99 -25.25
N THR A 277 14.87 5.99 -24.97
CA THR A 277 15.80 5.43 -25.95
C THR A 277 15.07 4.39 -26.79
N MET A 278 15.05 4.61 -28.11
CA MET A 278 14.52 3.62 -29.06
C MET A 278 15.54 2.50 -29.27
N ALA A 279 15.11 1.24 -29.11
CA ALA A 279 15.92 0.07 -29.40
C ALA A 279 16.18 -0.08 -30.91
N PRO A 280 17.20 -0.86 -31.34
CA PRO A 280 17.39 -1.20 -32.74
C PRO A 280 16.12 -1.85 -33.33
N PRO A 281 15.60 -1.39 -34.48
CA PRO A 281 14.32 -1.86 -35.01
C PRO A 281 14.38 -3.36 -35.38
N PRO A 282 13.29 -4.10 -35.15
CA PRO A 282 13.25 -5.54 -35.38
C PRO A 282 13.41 -5.88 -36.88
N THR A 283 14.08 -7.00 -37.19
CA THR A 283 14.48 -7.40 -38.56
C THR A 283 13.32 -7.50 -39.55
N ASN A 284 12.10 -7.73 -39.07
CA ASN A 284 10.87 -7.81 -39.87
C ASN A 284 10.10 -6.47 -39.94
N GLY A 285 10.50 -5.43 -39.19
CA GLY A 285 9.84 -4.12 -39.15
C GLY A 285 8.39 -4.16 -38.66
N ASP A 286 8.07 -5.04 -37.72
CA ASP A 286 6.72 -5.20 -37.17
C ASP A 286 6.36 -4.19 -36.06
N GLY A 287 7.36 -3.66 -35.36
CA GLY A 287 7.16 -2.72 -34.27
C GLY A 287 8.39 -1.94 -33.85
N VAL A 288 8.38 -1.55 -32.58
CA VAL A 288 9.41 -0.79 -31.89
C VAL A 288 9.37 -1.11 -30.39
N GLU A 289 10.54 -1.04 -29.78
CA GLU A 289 10.76 -1.09 -28.34
C GLU A 289 11.44 0.22 -27.92
N LEU A 290 10.95 0.87 -26.86
CA LEU A 290 11.53 2.07 -26.28
C LEU A 290 11.65 1.92 -24.77
N TYR A 291 12.72 2.44 -24.17
CA TYR A 291 12.99 2.27 -22.75
C TYR A 291 13.66 3.48 -22.08
N SER A 292 13.64 3.53 -20.75
CA SER A 292 14.41 4.45 -19.92
C SER A 292 15.35 3.71 -18.96
N ASN A 293 16.41 4.38 -18.49
CA ASN A 293 17.44 3.79 -17.61
C ASN A 293 16.93 3.44 -16.19
N ASP A 294 15.74 3.94 -15.86
CA ASP A 294 15.03 3.81 -14.59
C ASP A 294 13.77 2.92 -14.71
N GLY A 295 13.62 2.18 -15.81
CA GLY A 295 12.73 1.00 -15.88
C GLY A 295 11.37 1.21 -16.53
N TYR A 296 11.10 2.33 -17.21
CA TYR A 296 9.96 2.42 -18.12
C TYR A 296 10.28 1.73 -19.43
N GLU A 297 9.41 0.84 -19.89
CA GLU A 297 9.52 0.10 -21.14
C GLU A 297 8.20 0.25 -21.93
N LEU A 298 8.32 0.32 -23.26
CA LEU A 298 7.19 0.40 -24.20
C LEU A 298 7.51 -0.51 -25.38
N THR A 299 6.65 -1.50 -25.61
CA THR A 299 6.68 -2.33 -26.83
C THR A 299 5.41 -2.09 -27.63
N ALA A 300 5.56 -1.67 -28.89
CA ALA A 300 4.43 -1.43 -29.79
C ALA A 300 4.66 -2.11 -31.14
N TYR A 301 3.76 -3.01 -31.54
CA TYR A 301 3.91 -3.82 -32.75
C TYR A 301 2.57 -4.11 -33.44
N GLY A 302 2.64 -4.52 -34.70
CA GLY A 302 1.52 -5.13 -35.41
C GLY A 302 1.91 -6.46 -36.05
N THR A 303 0.94 -7.35 -36.24
CA THR A 303 1.17 -8.62 -36.92
C THR A 303 -0.05 -9.03 -37.74
N HIS A 304 0.09 -10.07 -38.56
CA HIS A 304 -1.01 -10.62 -39.33
C HIS A 304 -1.82 -11.56 -38.44
N ASN A 305 -3.15 -11.45 -38.45
CA ASN A 305 -4.00 -12.48 -37.86
C ASN A 305 -3.92 -13.74 -38.72
N MET A 306 -3.20 -14.75 -38.22
CA MET A 306 -3.04 -16.04 -38.89
C MET A 306 -4.23 -17.00 -38.67
N ASP A 307 -5.19 -16.62 -37.82
CA ASP A 307 -6.36 -17.41 -37.45
C ASP A 307 -7.63 -16.54 -37.54
N PRO A 308 -8.24 -16.41 -38.74
CA PRO A 308 -9.46 -15.64 -38.95
C PRO A 308 -10.71 -16.31 -38.37
N SER A 309 -10.56 -17.36 -37.54
CA SER A 309 -11.65 -17.88 -36.69
C SER A 309 -11.66 -17.28 -35.29
N LYS A 310 -10.59 -16.58 -34.88
CA LYS A 310 -10.51 -15.85 -33.61
C LYS A 310 -11.17 -14.48 -33.70
N ASP A 311 -11.94 -14.15 -32.67
CA ASP A 311 -12.50 -12.83 -32.41
C ASP A 311 -11.78 -12.12 -31.25
N ILE A 312 -12.30 -10.95 -30.85
CA ILE A 312 -11.75 -10.15 -29.75
C ILE A 312 -11.83 -10.86 -28.39
N ASP A 313 -12.78 -11.80 -28.19
CA ASP A 313 -12.92 -12.57 -26.96
C ASP A 313 -11.81 -13.60 -26.83
N ASP A 314 -11.42 -14.28 -27.91
CA ASP A 314 -10.26 -15.19 -27.91
C ASP A 314 -8.96 -14.47 -27.49
N TYR A 315 -8.70 -13.28 -28.03
CA TYR A 315 -7.52 -12.49 -27.67
C TYR A 315 -7.60 -11.92 -26.25
N TYR A 316 -8.78 -11.44 -25.84
CA TYR A 316 -9.00 -10.93 -24.47
C TYR A 316 -8.83 -12.03 -23.42
N ASN A 317 -9.44 -13.19 -23.63
CA ASN A 317 -9.33 -14.34 -22.73
C ASN A 317 -7.88 -14.84 -22.67
N GLN A 318 -7.15 -14.84 -23.79
CA GLN A 318 -5.72 -15.17 -23.83
C GLN A 318 -4.87 -14.15 -23.05
N ALA A 319 -5.18 -12.85 -23.15
CA ALA A 319 -4.44 -11.79 -22.45
C ALA A 319 -4.71 -11.78 -20.93
N THR A 320 -5.91 -12.16 -20.50
CA THR A 320 -6.35 -12.08 -19.09
C THR A 320 -6.14 -13.37 -18.28
N ALA A 321 -5.92 -14.52 -18.93
CA ALA A 321 -5.88 -15.85 -18.30
C ALA A 321 -4.97 -15.99 -17.05
N GLU A 322 -3.82 -15.30 -17.03
CA GLU A 322 -2.83 -15.37 -15.94
C GLU A 322 -2.86 -14.14 -15.02
N ILE A 323 -3.73 -13.15 -15.26
CA ILE A 323 -3.79 -11.90 -14.49
C ILE A 323 -4.76 -12.04 -13.31
N GLN A 324 -4.23 -12.20 -12.10
CA GLN A 324 -5.03 -12.43 -10.88
C GLN A 324 -5.94 -11.25 -10.50
N ASN A 325 -5.50 -10.02 -10.76
CA ASN A 325 -6.15 -8.78 -10.34
C ASN A 325 -5.94 -7.71 -11.43
N ILE A 326 -6.98 -7.49 -12.24
CA ILE A 326 -6.98 -6.48 -13.29
C ILE A 326 -7.55 -5.17 -12.70
N ALA A 327 -6.75 -4.10 -12.71
CA ALA A 327 -7.17 -2.80 -12.18
C ALA A 327 -8.15 -2.11 -13.13
N TYR A 328 -7.82 -2.05 -14.43
CA TYR A 328 -8.71 -1.59 -15.50
C TYR A 328 -8.90 -2.67 -16.55
N GLN A 329 -10.13 -2.87 -17.01
CA GLN A 329 -10.42 -3.58 -18.25
C GLN A 329 -11.57 -2.89 -18.97
N LYS A 330 -11.42 -2.66 -20.27
CA LYS A 330 -12.51 -2.29 -21.17
C LYS A 330 -12.33 -2.99 -22.51
N LYS A 331 -13.41 -3.55 -23.05
CA LYS A 331 -13.44 -4.36 -24.27
C LYS A 331 -14.60 -3.92 -25.15
N THR A 332 -14.38 -3.82 -26.45
CA THR A 332 -15.37 -3.57 -27.51
C THR A 332 -15.36 -4.75 -28.49
N ASP A 333 -16.07 -4.63 -29.62
CA ASP A 333 -16.08 -5.64 -30.69
C ASP A 333 -14.73 -5.77 -31.42
N ASP A 334 -13.87 -4.73 -31.34
CA ASP A 334 -12.67 -4.52 -32.15
C ASP A 334 -11.39 -4.19 -31.35
N TRP A 335 -11.50 -3.77 -30.08
CA TRP A 335 -10.33 -3.48 -29.24
C TRP A 335 -10.54 -3.82 -27.76
N PHE A 336 -9.44 -3.93 -27.03
CA PHE A 336 -9.46 -3.93 -25.56
C PHE A 336 -8.28 -3.16 -24.96
N VAL A 337 -8.46 -2.75 -23.71
CA VAL A 337 -7.41 -2.20 -22.84
C VAL A 337 -7.42 -2.95 -21.51
N LEU A 338 -6.23 -3.17 -20.97
CA LEU A 338 -5.97 -3.75 -19.66
C LEU A 338 -4.97 -2.85 -18.92
N SER A 339 -5.20 -2.60 -17.64
CA SER A 339 -4.20 -2.05 -16.72
C SER A 339 -4.18 -2.88 -15.44
N TYR A 340 -3.00 -3.23 -14.94
CA TYR A 340 -2.84 -4.10 -13.77
C TYR A 340 -1.47 -3.93 -13.11
N LYS A 341 -1.35 -4.37 -11.86
CA LYS A 341 -0.09 -4.38 -11.10
C LYS A 341 0.31 -5.81 -10.75
N SER A 342 1.57 -6.17 -10.97
CA SER A 342 2.13 -7.49 -10.66
C SER A 342 3.60 -7.39 -10.31
N ASN A 343 4.00 -7.91 -9.13
CA ASN A 343 5.38 -7.86 -8.62
C ASN A 343 6.00 -6.44 -8.68
N ASP A 344 5.25 -5.45 -8.18
CA ASP A 344 5.61 -4.02 -8.13
C ASP A 344 5.90 -3.36 -9.50
N ILE A 345 5.51 -4.03 -10.60
CA ILE A 345 5.43 -3.46 -11.95
C ILE A 345 3.97 -3.16 -12.29
N VAL A 346 3.72 -1.94 -12.77
CA VAL A 346 2.48 -1.58 -13.46
C VAL A 346 2.61 -1.99 -14.92
N THR A 347 1.58 -2.66 -15.44
CA THR A 347 1.43 -2.96 -16.87
C THR A 347 0.19 -2.30 -17.40
N TYR A 348 0.34 -1.53 -18.47
CA TYR A 348 -0.74 -1.05 -19.33
C TYR A 348 -0.63 -1.77 -20.68
N SER A 349 -1.74 -2.29 -21.23
CA SER A 349 -1.77 -2.92 -22.55
C SER A 349 -3.04 -2.56 -23.32
N LYS A 350 -2.91 -2.20 -24.59
CA LYS A 350 -4.02 -1.81 -25.49
C LYS A 350 -3.86 -2.52 -26.84
N PHE A 351 -4.92 -3.20 -27.25
CA PHE A 351 -4.93 -4.15 -28.36
C PHE A 351 -6.08 -3.83 -29.32
N TYR A 352 -5.80 -3.82 -30.63
CA TYR A 352 -6.78 -3.60 -31.70
C TYR A 352 -6.76 -4.76 -32.70
N LEU A 353 -7.92 -5.29 -33.07
CA LEU A 353 -8.11 -6.38 -34.02
C LEU A 353 -8.73 -5.86 -35.33
N GLY A 354 -8.17 -6.27 -36.47
CA GLY A 354 -8.70 -6.06 -37.82
C GLY A 354 -9.03 -7.39 -38.51
N GLU A 355 -9.50 -7.36 -39.76
CA GLU A 355 -9.86 -8.57 -40.51
C GLU A 355 -8.65 -9.47 -40.81
N SER A 356 -7.47 -8.88 -41.05
CA SER A 356 -6.25 -9.60 -41.43
C SER A 356 -5.04 -9.36 -40.52
N GLN A 357 -5.13 -8.43 -39.55
CA GLN A 357 -4.03 -7.98 -38.69
C GLN A 357 -4.50 -7.65 -37.28
N PHE A 358 -3.57 -7.50 -36.35
CA PHE A 358 -3.81 -6.82 -35.07
C PHE A 358 -2.63 -5.91 -34.69
N ASN A 359 -2.89 -4.91 -33.85
CA ASN A 359 -1.89 -4.04 -33.24
C ASN A 359 -1.92 -4.18 -31.72
N SER A 360 -0.76 -4.07 -31.08
CA SER A 360 -0.61 -4.10 -29.62
C SER A 360 0.38 -3.02 -29.18
N LEU A 361 0.00 -2.28 -28.14
CA LEU A 361 0.84 -1.37 -27.37
C LEU A 361 0.86 -1.87 -25.93
N THR A 362 2.03 -2.20 -25.40
CA THR A 362 2.23 -2.54 -23.98
C THR A 362 3.28 -1.60 -23.39
N ILE A 363 3.00 -1.09 -22.20
CA ILE A 363 3.84 -0.20 -21.41
C ILE A 363 4.00 -0.81 -20.01
N THR A 364 5.23 -0.82 -19.49
CA THR A 364 5.58 -1.35 -18.17
C THR A 364 6.49 -0.38 -17.41
N TYR A 365 6.30 -0.23 -16.09
CA TYR A 365 7.18 0.56 -15.23
C TYR A 365 7.06 0.18 -13.74
N PRO A 366 8.06 0.48 -12.90
CA PRO A 366 7.97 0.32 -11.45
C PRO A 366 6.87 1.20 -10.84
N ASP A 367 6.08 0.60 -9.94
CA ASP A 367 5.06 1.27 -9.12
C ASP A 367 5.68 2.42 -8.29
N SER A 368 6.95 2.29 -7.91
CA SER A 368 7.73 3.33 -7.20
C SER A 368 8.07 4.58 -8.02
N GLN A 369 7.74 4.64 -9.31
CA GLN A 369 7.87 5.82 -10.18
C GLN A 369 6.54 6.19 -10.86
N LYS A 370 5.43 5.72 -10.30
CA LYS A 370 4.10 5.84 -10.92
C LYS A 370 3.64 7.29 -11.12
N GLU A 371 3.88 8.19 -10.16
CA GLU A 371 3.64 9.65 -10.29
C GLU A 371 4.25 10.26 -11.57
N LYS A 372 5.46 9.81 -11.94
CA LYS A 372 6.18 10.26 -13.14
C LYS A 372 5.64 9.63 -14.42
N TYR A 373 5.40 8.32 -14.40
CA TYR A 373 5.09 7.55 -15.60
C TYR A 373 3.62 7.46 -15.96
N ASP A 374 2.73 7.75 -15.02
CA ASP A 374 1.30 7.80 -15.26
C ASP A 374 0.89 8.80 -16.36
N PRO A 375 1.19 10.12 -16.23
CA PRO A 375 0.76 11.11 -17.22
C PRO A 375 1.42 10.90 -18.60
N ILE A 376 2.59 10.26 -18.61
CA ILE A 376 3.29 9.86 -19.82
C ILE A 376 2.52 8.72 -20.50
N THR A 377 2.24 7.63 -19.77
CA THR A 377 1.45 6.48 -20.26
C THR A 377 0.11 6.92 -20.85
N ALA A 378 -0.62 7.79 -20.15
CA ALA A 378 -1.90 8.32 -20.60
C ALA A 378 -1.77 9.17 -21.88
N ARG A 379 -0.70 9.97 -22.04
CA ARG A 379 -0.46 10.70 -23.30
C ARG A 379 -0.12 9.75 -24.45
N ILE A 380 0.72 8.74 -24.22
CA ILE A 380 1.05 7.74 -25.25
C ILE A 380 -0.22 6.98 -25.66
N SER A 381 -1.00 6.45 -24.71
CA SER A 381 -2.31 5.81 -24.98
C SER A 381 -3.23 6.69 -25.81
N LYS A 382 -3.38 7.97 -25.43
CA LYS A 382 -4.25 8.91 -26.14
C LYS A 382 -3.77 9.16 -27.58
N SER A 383 -2.47 9.19 -27.79
CA SER A 383 -1.87 9.37 -29.11
C SER A 383 -1.85 8.10 -29.97
N PHE A 384 -2.11 6.92 -29.38
CA PHE A 384 -2.03 5.63 -30.06
C PHE A 384 -3.23 5.44 -31.01
N SER A 385 -3.00 5.80 -32.27
CA SER A 385 -3.91 5.59 -33.38
C SER A 385 -3.54 4.28 -34.06
N ALA A 386 -4.47 3.33 -34.09
CA ALA A 386 -4.33 2.04 -34.76
C ALA A 386 -5.50 1.82 -35.72
N ASN A 387 -5.20 1.29 -36.91
CA ASN A 387 -6.20 0.90 -37.90
C ASN A 387 -5.71 -0.39 -38.61
N PRO A 388 -5.73 -1.54 -37.90
CA PRO A 388 -5.37 -2.82 -38.48
C PRO A 388 -6.41 -3.19 -39.55
N LYS A 389 -5.93 -3.61 -40.72
CA LYS A 389 -6.80 -4.08 -41.82
C LYS A 389 -7.03 -5.57 -41.68
#